data_AF-A0A0R3PDZ5-F1
#
_entry.id   AF-A0A0R3PDZ5-F1
#
_cell.length_a   1.000
_cell.length_b   1.000
_cell.length_c   1.000
_cell.angle_alpha   90.00
_cell.angle_beta   90.00
_cell.angle_gamma   90.00
#
_symmetry.space_group_name_H-M   'P 1'
#
loop_
_entity.id
_entity.type
_entity.pdbx_description
1 polymer ?
#
loop_
_entity_poly.entity_id
_entity_poly.type
_entity_poly.pdbx_seq_one_letter_code
_entity_poly.pdbx_strand_id
1 'polypeptide(L)'
;MKVDADGNGEIDFEEFCSCMKKSQNIVKSTNEELIRECFDVFDQDHNGIITESEFKYIAKEFGNYSEELAQKVFRELDVCSIGHLSADQFATIVEDYLLSDTSRTEADETVSPAG
;
A
#
# COMPACT_ATOMS: atom_id res chain seq x y z
N MET A 1 0.63 11.12 14.59
CA MET A 1 1.51 10.49 13.59
C MET A 1 1.26 11.21 12.28
N LYS A 2 2.28 11.85 11.71
CA LYS A 2 2.17 12.49 10.39
C LYS A 2 2.55 11.39 9.39
N VAL A 3 1.56 10.97 8.61
CA VAL A 3 1.62 9.86 7.65
C VAL A 3 2.44 10.29 6.42
N ASP A 4 2.33 11.57 6.11
CA ASP A 4 3.24 12.43 5.33
C ASP A 4 4.58 12.58 6.07
N ALA A 5 5.57 11.83 5.59
CA ALA A 5 6.93 11.75 6.10
C ALA A 5 7.87 12.75 5.40
N ASP A 6 7.58 13.10 4.14
CA ASP A 6 8.34 14.08 3.38
C ASP A 6 7.89 15.53 3.62
N GLY A 7 6.69 15.74 4.17
CA GLY A 7 6.20 17.07 4.49
C GLY A 7 5.53 17.81 3.33
N ASN A 8 5.28 17.15 2.19
CA ASN A 8 4.76 17.81 0.99
C ASN A 8 3.26 18.17 1.06
N GLY A 9 2.56 17.70 2.09
CA GLY A 9 1.12 17.91 2.28
C GLY A 9 0.26 16.83 1.63
N GLU A 10 0.89 15.81 1.04
CA GLU A 10 0.30 14.67 0.37
C GLU A 10 0.96 13.38 0.91
N ILE A 11 0.33 12.23 0.70
CA ILE A 11 0.94 10.94 1.05
C ILE A 11 1.27 10.27 -0.27
N ASP A 12 2.50 9.89 -0.53
CA ASP A 12 2.82 9.14 -1.75
C ASP A 12 2.57 7.63 -1.58
N PHE A 13 2.52 6.86 -2.66
CA PHE A 13 2.28 5.41 -2.59
C PHE A 13 3.32 4.69 -1.69
N GLU A 14 4.56 5.18 -1.71
CA GLU A 14 5.64 4.73 -0.81
C GLU A 14 5.32 5.00 0.67
N GLU A 15 4.73 6.16 0.97
CA GLU A 15 4.35 6.54 2.33
C GLU A 15 3.09 5.79 2.77
N PHE A 16 2.15 5.52 1.86
CA PHE A 16 0.99 4.68 2.12
C PHE A 16 1.41 3.25 2.49
N CYS A 17 2.26 2.62 1.67
CA CYS A 17 2.84 1.32 1.98
C CYS A 17 3.64 1.36 3.29
N SER A 18 4.45 2.41 3.50
CA SER A 18 5.22 2.58 4.74
C SER A 18 4.33 2.77 5.97
N CYS A 19 3.18 3.40 5.84
CA CYS A 19 2.25 3.58 6.93
C CYS A 19 1.43 2.34 7.20
N MET A 20 1.07 1.54 6.20
CA MET A 20 0.54 0.19 6.45
C MET A 20 1.57 -0.72 7.13
N LYS A 21 2.84 -0.68 6.69
CA LYS A 21 3.96 -1.38 7.35
C LYS A 21 4.16 -0.94 8.81
N LYS A 22 4.06 0.37 9.11
CA LYS A 22 4.29 0.93 10.45
C LYS A 22 3.09 0.86 11.39
N SER A 23 1.87 0.97 10.85
CA SER A 23 0.64 1.09 11.65
C SER A 23 0.23 -0.24 12.27
N GLN A 24 0.77 -1.36 11.79
CA GLN A 24 0.59 -2.62 12.45
C GLN A 24 1.90 -3.34 12.71
N ASN A 25 1.95 -3.99 13.86
CA ASN A 25 2.97 -4.93 14.32
C ASN A 25 2.95 -6.22 13.46
N ILE A 26 2.91 -6.09 12.13
CA ILE A 26 2.85 -7.15 11.13
C ILE A 26 4.29 -7.55 10.80
N VAL A 27 4.95 -8.09 11.81
CA VAL A 27 6.14 -8.92 11.61
C VAL A 27 5.72 -10.40 11.49
N LYS A 28 4.41 -10.65 11.33
CA LYS A 28 3.81 -12.01 11.40
C LYS A 28 2.79 -12.37 10.33
N SER A 29 2.20 -11.43 9.60
CA SER A 29 1.30 -11.76 8.48
C SER A 29 2.08 -11.78 7.17
N THR A 30 1.68 -12.68 6.26
CA THR A 30 2.27 -12.77 4.93
C THR A 30 1.93 -11.52 4.11
N ASN A 31 2.79 -11.17 3.14
CA ASN A 31 2.55 -10.06 2.23
C ASN A 31 1.16 -10.17 1.56
N GLU A 32 0.72 -11.39 1.25
CA GLU A 32 -0.59 -11.69 0.67
C GLU A 32 -1.76 -11.26 1.57
N GLU A 33 -1.69 -11.49 2.89
CA GLU A 33 -2.74 -11.13 3.83
C GLU A 33 -2.86 -9.61 3.97
N LEU A 34 -1.70 -8.93 4.03
CA LEU A 34 -1.60 -7.47 4.00
C LEU A 34 -2.26 -6.90 2.74
N ILE A 35 -1.82 -7.37 1.57
CA ILE A 35 -2.34 -6.95 0.26
C ILE A 35 -3.85 -7.13 0.20
N ARG A 36 -4.37 -8.24 0.72
CA ARG A 36 -5.80 -8.52 0.75
C ARG A 36 -6.57 -7.56 1.64
N GLU A 37 -6.10 -7.29 2.86
CA GLU A 37 -6.72 -6.30 3.74
C GLU A 37 -6.68 -4.89 3.13
N CYS A 38 -5.57 -4.50 2.51
CA CYS A 38 -5.48 -3.24 1.79
C CYS A 38 -6.53 -3.18 0.68
N PHE A 39 -6.61 -4.24 -0.11
CA PHE A 39 -7.53 -4.34 -1.24
C PHE A 39 -8.98 -4.22 -0.77
N ASP A 40 -9.37 -4.93 0.29
CA ASP A 40 -10.72 -4.86 0.87
C ASP A 40 -11.08 -3.47 1.45
N VAL A 41 -10.08 -2.66 1.84
CA VAL A 41 -10.33 -1.28 2.27
C VAL A 41 -10.62 -0.37 1.07
N PHE A 42 -9.94 -0.59 -0.06
CA PHE A 42 -10.14 0.20 -1.27
C PHE A 42 -11.38 -0.22 -2.07
N ASP A 43 -11.64 -1.52 -2.18
CA ASP A 43 -12.80 -2.09 -2.85
C ASP A 43 -14.04 -1.99 -1.94
N GLN A 44 -14.77 -0.89 -2.07
CA GLN A 44 -15.90 -0.58 -1.20
C GLN A 44 -17.13 -1.43 -1.52
N ASP A 45 -17.25 -1.89 -2.77
CA ASP A 45 -18.35 -2.73 -3.20
C ASP A 45 -18.02 -4.24 -3.25
N HIS A 46 -16.79 -4.60 -2.86
CA HIS A 46 -16.28 -5.97 -2.76
C HIS A 46 -16.47 -6.77 -4.07
N ASN A 47 -16.29 -6.10 -5.21
CA ASN A 47 -16.42 -6.70 -6.54
C ASN A 47 -15.13 -7.36 -7.04
N GLY A 48 -14.02 -7.23 -6.30
CA GLY A 48 -12.70 -7.75 -6.67
C GLY A 48 -11.90 -6.83 -7.59
N ILE A 49 -12.35 -5.59 -7.82
CA ILE A 49 -11.69 -4.57 -8.65
C ILE A 49 -11.80 -3.17 -8.00
N ILE A 50 -10.68 -2.46 -7.89
CA ILE A 50 -10.70 -1.08 -7.40
C ILE A 50 -10.82 -0.14 -8.60
N THR A 51 -11.93 0.58 -8.68
CA THR A 51 -12.12 1.61 -9.71
C THR A 51 -11.40 2.91 -9.36
N GLU A 52 -11.16 3.78 -10.34
CA GLU A 52 -10.55 5.10 -10.11
C GLU A 52 -11.34 5.92 -9.07
N SER A 53 -12.67 5.76 -9.05
CA SER A 53 -13.56 6.49 -8.13
C SER A 53 -13.39 6.01 -6.69
N GLU A 54 -13.33 4.70 -6.48
CA GLU A 54 -13.12 4.11 -5.16
C GLU A 54 -11.72 4.43 -4.63
N PHE A 55 -10.70 4.30 -5.49
CA PHE A 55 -9.34 4.67 -5.15
C PHE A 55 -9.25 6.13 -4.71
N LYS A 56 -9.83 7.06 -5.48
CA LYS A 56 -9.87 8.48 -5.12
C LYS A 56 -10.60 8.74 -3.81
N TYR A 57 -11.71 8.06 -3.59
CA TYR A 57 -12.50 8.23 -2.37
C TYR A 57 -11.69 7.82 -1.13
N ILE A 58 -11.13 6.61 -1.16
CA ILE A 58 -10.38 6.06 -0.03
C ILE A 58 -9.04 6.76 0.16
N ALA A 59 -8.34 7.11 -0.92
CA ALA A 59 -7.14 7.92 -0.85
C ALA A 59 -7.44 9.25 -0.13
N LYS A 60 -8.52 9.94 -0.52
CA LYS A 60 -8.91 11.17 0.16
C LYS A 60 -9.24 10.98 1.64
N GLU A 61 -9.97 9.91 1.99
CA GLU A 61 -10.37 9.65 3.38
C GLU A 61 -9.21 9.22 4.29
N PHE A 62 -8.29 8.38 3.80
CA PHE A 62 -7.18 7.84 4.62
C PHE A 62 -5.95 8.74 4.65
N GLY A 63 -5.68 9.45 3.56
CA GLY A 63 -4.44 10.19 3.40
C GLY A 63 -4.58 11.63 2.98
N ASN A 64 -5.81 12.14 2.93
CA ASN A 64 -6.08 13.53 2.58
C ASN A 64 -5.54 13.90 1.18
N TYR A 65 -5.49 12.92 0.28
CA TYR A 65 -4.95 13.04 -1.08
C TYR A 65 -5.76 14.04 -1.91
N SER A 66 -5.03 14.82 -2.72
CA SER A 66 -5.59 15.63 -3.80
C SER A 66 -6.14 14.73 -4.91
N GLU A 67 -7.18 15.18 -5.61
CA GLU A 67 -7.78 14.41 -6.73
C GLU A 67 -6.77 14.15 -7.85
N GLU A 68 -5.86 15.11 -8.09
CA GLU A 68 -4.78 15.01 -9.08
C GLU A 68 -3.75 13.94 -8.70
N LEU A 69 -3.33 13.89 -7.44
CA LEU A 69 -2.36 12.89 -6.97
C LEU A 69 -2.98 11.50 -6.97
N ALA A 70 -4.20 11.35 -6.45
CA ALA A 70 -4.90 10.07 -6.48
C ALA A 70 -5.06 9.55 -7.92
N GLN A 71 -5.36 10.43 -8.88
CA GLN A 71 -5.42 10.06 -10.29
C GLN A 71 -4.06 9.67 -10.87
N LYS A 72 -2.99 10.38 -10.49
CA LYS A 72 -1.63 10.07 -10.93
C LYS A 72 -1.19 8.69 -10.43
N VAL A 73 -1.35 8.44 -9.13
CA VAL A 73 -1.03 7.14 -8.51
C VAL A 73 -1.88 6.03 -9.13
N PHE A 74 -3.19 6.26 -9.32
CA PHE A 74 -4.05 5.27 -9.97
C PHE A 74 -3.56 4.90 -11.38
N ARG A 75 -3.09 5.86 -12.18
CA ARG A 75 -2.53 5.59 -13.52
C ARG A 75 -1.22 4.83 -13.48
N GLU A 76 -0.39 5.04 -12.46
CA GLU A 76 0.84 4.28 -12.27
C GLU A 76 0.52 2.82 -11.88
N LEU A 77 -0.58 2.61 -11.16
CA LEU A 77 -1.07 1.28 -10.80
C LEU A 77 -1.80 0.58 -11.96
N ASP A 78 -2.56 1.31 -12.78
CA ASP A 78 -3.35 0.78 -13.89
C ASP A 78 -2.48 0.59 -15.15
N VAL A 79 -1.48 -0.29 -15.04
CA VAL A 79 -0.56 -0.64 -16.13
C VAL A 79 -1.31 -1.15 -17.36
N CYS A 80 -2.44 -1.82 -17.16
CA CYS A 80 -3.25 -2.34 -18.27
C CYS A 80 -4.16 -1.27 -18.90
N SER A 81 -4.26 -0.06 -18.33
CA SER A 81 -5.15 1.02 -18.77
C SER A 81 -6.59 0.54 -19.01
N ILE A 82 -7.05 -0.35 -18.13
CA ILE A 82 -8.41 -0.92 -18.18
C ILE A 82 -9.39 -0.10 -17.32
N GLY A 83 -8.90 0.90 -16.60
CA GLY A 83 -9.69 1.79 -15.75
C GLY A 83 -10.08 1.16 -14.40
N HIS A 84 -9.49 0.01 -14.05
CA HIS A 84 -9.71 -0.68 -12.78
C HIS A 84 -8.47 -1.48 -12.39
N LEU A 85 -8.22 -1.58 -11.09
CA LEU A 85 -7.12 -2.36 -10.51
C LEU A 85 -7.68 -3.67 -9.98
N SER A 86 -7.29 -4.77 -10.61
CA SER A 86 -7.60 -6.10 -10.08
C SER A 86 -6.72 -6.40 -8.87
N ALA A 87 -7.17 -7.30 -7.99
CA ALA A 87 -6.38 -7.75 -6.85
C ALA A 87 -4.97 -8.22 -7.24
N ASP A 88 -4.82 -8.87 -8.40
CA ASP A 88 -3.54 -9.34 -8.93
C ASP A 88 -2.59 -8.20 -9.32
N GLN A 89 -3.13 -7.13 -9.94
CA GLN A 89 -2.35 -5.93 -10.31
C GLN A 89 -1.92 -5.16 -9.07
N PHE A 90 -2.86 -4.98 -8.13
CA PHE A 90 -2.58 -4.33 -6.86
C PHE A 90 -1.55 -5.13 -6.05
N ALA A 91 -1.72 -6.46 -5.98
CA ALA A 91 -0.80 -7.38 -5.32
C ALA A 91 0.59 -7.33 -5.93
N THR A 92 0.70 -7.39 -7.26
CA THR A 92 2.00 -7.36 -7.95
C THR A 92 2.78 -6.10 -7.60
N ILE A 93 2.13 -4.94 -7.59
CA ILE A 93 2.80 -3.68 -7.31
C ILE A 93 3.13 -3.56 -5.83
N VAL A 94 2.19 -3.84 -4.95
CA VAL A 94 2.46 -3.81 -3.51
C VAL A 94 3.57 -4.81 -3.18
N GLU A 95 3.53 -6.02 -3.71
CA GLU A 95 4.58 -7.02 -3.53
C GLU A 95 5.93 -6.56 -4.07
N ASP A 96 5.99 -5.96 -5.27
CA ASP A 96 7.24 -5.40 -5.83
C ASP A 96 7.84 -4.32 -4.90
N TYR A 97 7.00 -3.42 -4.37
CA TYR A 97 7.42 -2.41 -3.40
C TYR A 97 7.82 -3.01 -2.04
N LEU A 98 7.11 -4.04 -1.55
CA LEU A 98 7.45 -4.76 -0.32
C LEU A 98 8.77 -5.54 -0.46
N LEU A 99 8.99 -6.17 -1.61
CA LEU A 99 10.21 -6.93 -1.92
C LEU A 99 11.41 -6.02 -2.19
N SER A 100 11.18 -4.83 -2.76
CA SER A 100 12.23 -3.82 -2.97
C SER A 100 12.84 -3.34 -1.64
N ASP A 101 12.02 -3.10 -0.62
CA ASP A 101 12.47 -2.75 0.74
C ASP A 101 13.13 -3.92 1.50
N THR A 102 12.80 -5.17 1.13
CA THR A 102 13.35 -6.38 1.76
C THR A 102 14.85 -6.59 1.46
N SER A 103 15.44 -5.79 0.57
CA SER A 103 16.89 -5.76 0.37
C SER A 103 17.69 -5.08 1.50
N ARG A 104 17.03 -4.59 2.58
CA ARG A 104 17.75 -3.92 3.69
C ARG A 104 17.47 -4.41 5.12
N THR A 105 16.71 -5.49 5.34
CA THR A 105 16.53 -6.03 6.69
C THR A 105 16.67 -7.55 6.78
N GLU A 106 17.89 -8.03 6.49
CA GLU A 106 18.43 -9.22 7.15
C GLU A 106 19.73 -8.83 7.87
N ALA A 107 19.57 -8.08 8.96
CA ALA A 107 20.57 -7.92 10.00
C ALA A 107 19.91 -7.65 11.36
N ASP A 108 18.90 -8.44 11.75
CA ASP A 108 18.55 -8.56 13.18
C ASP A 108 17.78 -9.86 13.49
N GLU A 109 18.45 -11.00 13.36
CA GLU A 109 18.15 -12.16 14.20
C GLU A 109 19.45 -12.63 14.86
N THR A 110 19.93 -11.84 15.84
CA THR A 110 20.88 -12.34 16.86
C THR A 110 20.17 -12.57 18.18
N VAL A 111 19.11 -13.38 18.19
CA VAL A 111 18.66 -13.96 19.46
C VAL A 111 19.57 -15.15 19.80
N SER A 112 20.68 -14.84 20.46
CA SER A 112 21.40 -15.84 21.27
C SER A 112 20.56 -16.15 22.51
N PRO A 113 20.14 -17.39 22.77
CA PRO A 113 19.85 -17.78 24.13
C PRO A 113 21.18 -18.19 24.79
N ALA A 114 21.63 -17.35 25.72
CA ALA A 114 22.61 -17.75 26.72
C ALA A 114 21.98 -18.85 27.61
N GLY A 115 22.66 -19.97 27.77
CA GLY A 115 22.27 -21.07 28.65
C GLY A 115 23.17 -22.28 28.46
#